data_AF-A0AAV6Z386-F1
#
_entry.id   AF-A0AAV6Z386-F1
#
_cell.length_a   1.000
_cell.length_b   1.000
_cell.length_c   1.000
_cell.angle_alpha   90.00
_cell.angle_beta   90.00
_cell.angle_gamma   90.00
#
_symmetry.space_group_name_H-M   'P 1'
#
loop_
_entity.id
_entity.type
_entity.pdbx_description
1 polymer ?
#
loop_
_entity_poly.entity_id
_entity_poly.type
_entity_poly.pdbx_seq_one_letter_code
_entity_poly.pdbx_strand_id
1 'polypeptide(L)'
;MASLQSTVCEKIMELLGQNEVDQRQRKVVILSQDRFYKVLTPEQKARALKGQYNFDHPDAFDNDLMYQTLTRILEGQIVDVPMYDFVTHSRLPETTTVYPADVLLFEGILAFYNQEIRDMFHLKLFVDTDSDVRLSRRGRCPGRVHRTHEEGRPQGYILLLVSCSPARHEAGEGAGADPHAVHDLRQAGLRGILPAD
;
A
#
# COMPACT_ATOMS: atom_id res chain seq x y z
N MET A 1 6.95 -11.92 0.02
CA MET A 1 7.96 -10.98 0.57
C MET A 1 7.24 -10.14 1.60
N ALA A 2 7.45 -10.38 2.90
CA ALA A 2 6.93 -9.46 3.91
C ALA A 2 7.85 -8.23 3.90
N SER A 3 7.42 -7.16 3.24
CA SER A 3 8.11 -5.88 3.33
C SER A 3 7.99 -5.37 4.78
N LEU A 4 8.88 -4.47 5.19
CA LEU A 4 8.76 -3.80 6.50
C LEU A 4 7.42 -3.07 6.66
N GLN A 5 6.79 -2.71 5.54
CA GLN A 5 5.45 -2.14 5.49
C GLN A 5 4.39 -3.14 5.91
N SER A 6 4.43 -4.37 5.38
CA SER A 6 3.51 -5.42 5.79
C SER A 6 3.58 -5.64 7.30
N THR A 7 4.79 -5.62 7.88
CA THR A 7 4.97 -5.76 9.35
C THR A 7 4.41 -4.59 10.16
N VAL A 8 4.53 -3.34 9.68
CA VAL A 8 3.93 -2.18 10.38
C VAL A 8 2.41 -2.25 10.29
N CYS A 9 1.86 -2.59 9.12
CA CYS A 9 0.43 -2.74 8.92
C CYS A 9 -0.15 -3.87 9.80
N GLU A 10 0.52 -5.01 9.87
CA GLU A 10 0.16 -6.15 10.72
C GLU A 10 0.11 -5.74 12.20
N LYS A 11 1.11 -4.98 12.68
CA LYS A 11 1.12 -4.45 14.05
C LYS A 11 -0.03 -3.48 14.31
N ILE A 12 -0.38 -2.62 13.34
CA ILE A 12 -1.52 -1.72 13.50
C ILE A 12 -2.82 -2.52 13.61
N MET A 13 -3.00 -3.55 12.79
CA MET A 13 -4.16 -4.44 12.87
C MET A 13 -4.21 -5.19 14.20
N GLU A 14 -3.08 -5.63 14.71
CA GLU A 14 -2.95 -6.29 16.02
C GLU A 14 -3.33 -5.33 17.16
N LEU A 15 -2.74 -4.13 17.19
CA LEU A 15 -3.01 -3.11 18.21
C LEU A 15 -4.47 -2.63 18.21
N LEU A 16 -5.12 -2.62 17.04
CA LEU A 16 -6.53 -2.25 16.89
C LEU A 16 -7.48 -3.45 17.02
N GLY A 17 -6.97 -4.64 17.36
CA GLY A 17 -7.76 -5.86 17.56
C GLY A 17 -8.48 -6.36 16.31
N GLN A 18 -8.06 -5.97 15.10
CA GLN A 18 -8.75 -6.27 13.84
C GLN A 18 -8.41 -7.67 13.29
N ASN A 19 -7.39 -8.35 13.83
CA ASN A 19 -6.97 -9.67 13.35
C ASN A 19 -8.01 -10.76 13.59
N GLU A 20 -8.75 -10.67 14.69
CA GLU A 20 -9.77 -11.66 15.09
C GLU A 20 -11.17 -11.31 14.57
N VAL A 21 -11.33 -10.13 13.98
CA VAL A 21 -12.61 -9.65 13.43
C VAL A 21 -12.83 -10.25 12.04
N ASP A 22 -14.05 -10.73 11.79
CA ASP A 22 -14.48 -11.19 10.47
C ASP A 22 -14.21 -10.13 9.41
N GLN A 23 -13.67 -10.53 8.26
CA GLN A 23 -13.27 -9.63 7.19
C GLN A 23 -14.39 -8.71 6.68
N ARG A 24 -15.67 -9.09 6.85
CA ARG A 24 -16.84 -8.27 6.48
C ARG A 24 -17.16 -7.17 7.50
N GLN A 25 -16.61 -7.28 8.70
CA GLN A 25 -16.85 -6.37 9.83
C GLN A 25 -15.60 -5.60 10.24
N ARG A 26 -14.46 -5.82 9.57
CA ARG A 26 -13.22 -5.09 9.83
C ARG A 26 -13.42 -3.60 9.54
N LYS A 27 -13.01 -2.78 10.49
CA LYS A 27 -13.01 -1.32 10.35
C LYS A 27 -11.76 -0.83 9.63
N VAL A 28 -10.71 -1.65 9.61
CA VAL A 28 -9.44 -1.33 8.98
C VAL A 28 -9.10 -2.41 7.97
N VAL A 29 -8.76 -2.01 6.75
CA VAL A 29 -8.30 -2.92 5.69
C VAL A 29 -6.94 -2.48 5.17
N ILE A 30 -6.08 -3.43 4.84
CA ILE A 30 -4.75 -3.17 4.27
C ILE A 30 -4.76 -3.54 2.79
N LEU A 31 -4.22 -2.66 1.95
CA LEU A 31 -4.04 -2.87 0.53
C LEU A 31 -2.60 -2.55 0.13
N SER A 32 -1.96 -3.49 -0.54
CA SER A 32 -0.58 -3.36 -1.00
C SER A 32 -0.51 -2.93 -2.46
N GLN A 33 0.36 -1.96 -2.76
CA GLN A 33 0.67 -1.52 -4.12
C GLN A 33 1.16 -2.68 -5.00
N ASP A 34 1.81 -3.68 -4.40
CA ASP A 34 2.30 -4.86 -5.10
C ASP A 34 1.18 -5.67 -5.77
N ARG A 35 -0.09 -5.51 -5.34
CA ARG A 35 -1.24 -6.14 -6.01
C ARG A 35 -1.46 -5.59 -7.43
N PHE A 36 -0.92 -4.42 -7.72
CA PHE A 36 -1.12 -3.69 -8.97
C PHE A 36 0.07 -3.79 -9.92
N TYR A 37 0.99 -4.75 -9.76
CA TYR A 37 1.96 -5.01 -10.82
C TYR A 37 1.26 -5.37 -12.14
N LYS A 38 1.84 -4.89 -13.25
CA LYS A 38 1.40 -5.25 -14.59
C LYS A 38 1.73 -6.71 -14.90
N VAL A 39 0.90 -7.32 -15.74
CA VAL A 39 1.22 -8.59 -16.37
C VAL A 39 2.29 -8.33 -17.42
N LEU A 40 3.44 -8.97 -17.28
CA LEU A 40 4.55 -8.78 -18.19
C LEU A 40 4.30 -9.46 -19.53
N THR A 41 4.70 -8.80 -20.63
CA THR A 41 4.78 -9.43 -21.95
C THR A 41 5.81 -10.58 -21.95
N PRO A 42 5.77 -11.52 -22.91
CA PRO A 42 6.77 -12.59 -22.99
C PRO A 42 8.23 -12.08 -22.99
N GLU A 43 8.49 -10.97 -23.68
CA GLU A 43 9.81 -10.33 -23.74
C GLU A 43 10.22 -9.71 -22.40
N GLN A 44 9.28 -9.07 -21.70
CA GLN A 44 9.52 -8.52 -20.36
C GLN A 44 9.75 -9.64 -19.35
N LYS A 45 9.01 -10.75 -19.42
CA LYS A 45 9.23 -11.95 -18.58
C LYS A 45 10.63 -12.52 -18.80
N ALA A 46 11.07 -12.64 -20.06
CA ALA A 46 12.42 -13.11 -20.37
C ALA A 46 13.51 -12.21 -19.77
N ARG A 47 13.31 -10.88 -19.77
CA ARG A 47 14.21 -9.93 -19.09
C ARG A 47 14.13 -10.06 -17.57
N ALA A 48 12.93 -10.22 -17.00
CA ALA A 48 12.73 -10.37 -15.56
C ALA A 48 13.43 -11.62 -15.00
N LEU A 49 13.35 -12.75 -15.69
CA LEU A 49 14.04 -14.00 -15.32
C LEU A 49 15.56 -13.84 -15.30
N LYS A 50 16.11 -12.89 -16.08
CA LYS A 50 17.54 -12.54 -16.09
C LYS A 50 17.90 -11.44 -15.08
N GLY A 51 16.95 -10.96 -14.27
CA GLY A 51 17.14 -9.83 -13.37
C GLY A 51 17.33 -8.48 -14.09
N GLN A 52 16.89 -8.39 -15.35
CA GLN A 52 17.05 -7.22 -16.21
C GLN A 52 15.76 -6.40 -16.36
N TYR A 53 14.73 -6.71 -15.58
CA TYR A 53 13.50 -5.92 -15.50
C TYR A 53 13.48 -5.12 -14.21
N ASN A 54 13.20 -3.82 -14.30
CA ASN A 54 13.11 -2.95 -13.13
C ASN A 54 11.68 -2.95 -12.58
N PHE A 55 11.45 -3.73 -11.53
CA PHE A 55 10.16 -3.76 -10.83
C PHE A 55 9.92 -2.52 -9.96
N ASP A 56 10.96 -1.74 -9.66
CA ASP A 56 10.85 -0.50 -8.89
C ASP A 56 10.58 0.71 -9.81
N HIS A 57 10.36 0.50 -11.12
CA HIS A 57 10.00 1.57 -12.04
C HIS A 57 8.48 1.82 -12.00
N PRO A 58 8.01 3.09 -12.03
CA PRO A 58 6.58 3.41 -12.05
C PRO A 58 5.75 2.68 -13.11
N ASP A 59 6.33 2.45 -14.29
CA ASP A 59 5.68 1.74 -15.39
C ASP A 59 5.41 0.25 -15.10
N ALA A 60 6.07 -0.33 -14.10
CA ALA A 60 5.80 -1.70 -13.67
C ALA A 60 4.43 -1.84 -13.00
N PHE A 61 3.81 -0.74 -12.56
CA PHE A 61 2.51 -0.71 -11.90
C PHE A 61 1.40 -0.30 -12.85
N ASP A 62 0.24 -0.91 -12.66
CA ASP A 62 -1.02 -0.60 -13.32
C ASP A 62 -1.74 0.50 -12.52
N ASN A 63 -1.32 1.75 -12.75
CA ASN A 63 -1.84 2.90 -12.01
C ASN A 63 -3.34 3.13 -12.26
N ASP A 64 -3.84 2.82 -13.45
CA ASP A 64 -5.26 2.96 -13.78
C ASP A 64 -6.11 1.98 -12.95
N LEU A 65 -5.71 0.71 -12.88
CA LEU A 65 -6.37 -0.28 -12.04
C LEU A 65 -6.29 0.09 -10.56
N MET A 66 -5.14 0.58 -10.12
CA MET A 66 -4.92 1.03 -8.74
C MET A 66 -5.84 2.19 -8.39
N TYR A 67 -5.88 3.24 -9.21
CA TYR A 67 -6.75 4.40 -9.05
C TYR A 67 -8.23 4.01 -8.99
N GLN A 68 -8.69 3.17 -9.93
CA GLN A 68 -10.08 2.71 -9.97
C GLN A 68 -10.45 1.88 -8.74
N THR A 69 -9.55 1.00 -8.31
CA THR A 69 -9.76 0.15 -7.12
C THR A 69 -9.86 1.00 -5.87
N LEU A 70 -8.93 1.93 -5.67
CA LEU A 70 -8.94 2.86 -4.53
C LEU A 70 -10.21 3.69 -4.52
N THR A 71 -10.58 4.29 -5.65
CA THR A 71 -11.81 5.08 -5.77
C THR A 71 -13.05 4.29 -5.33
N ARG A 72 -13.21 3.06 -5.84
CA ARG A 72 -14.36 2.20 -5.48
C ARG A 72 -14.38 1.81 -4.00
N ILE A 73 -13.21 1.59 -3.40
CA ILE A 73 -13.11 1.34 -1.94
C ILE A 73 -13.56 2.58 -1.17
N LEU A 74 -13.12 3.78 -1.58
CA LEU A 74 -13.49 5.06 -0.96
C LEU A 74 -14.98 5.37 -1.09
N GLU A 75 -15.63 4.91 -2.16
CA GLU A 75 -17.08 4.98 -2.34
C GLU A 75 -17.85 3.93 -1.51
N GLY A 76 -17.16 3.10 -0.72
CA GLY A 76 -17.79 2.06 0.10
C GLY A 76 -18.32 0.88 -0.72
N GLN A 77 -17.76 0.60 -1.90
CA GLN A 77 -18.11 -0.56 -2.69
C GLN A 77 -17.35 -1.81 -2.21
N ILE A 78 -17.94 -3.00 -2.42
CA ILE A 78 -17.21 -4.26 -2.33
C ILE A 78 -16.36 -4.39 -3.60
N VAL A 79 -15.06 -4.63 -3.43
CA VAL A 79 -14.10 -4.66 -4.54
C VAL A 79 -13.26 -5.93 -4.50
N ASP A 80 -13.16 -6.62 -5.64
CA ASP A 80 -12.25 -7.75 -5.80
C ASP A 80 -10.88 -7.25 -6.26
N VAL A 81 -9.88 -7.41 -5.41
CA VAL A 81 -8.50 -6.98 -5.67
C VAL A 81 -7.71 -8.16 -6.25
N PRO A 82 -6.94 -7.97 -7.34
CA PRO A 82 -6.14 -9.03 -7.92
C PRO A 82 -5.08 -9.57 -6.95
N MET A 83 -4.79 -10.86 -7.04
CA MET A 83 -3.59 -11.43 -6.45
C MET A 83 -2.48 -11.48 -7.50
N TYR A 84 -1.26 -11.10 -7.10
CA TYR A 84 -0.09 -11.11 -7.98
C TYR A 84 0.91 -12.16 -7.53
N ASP A 85 1.37 -12.98 -8.47
CA ASP A 85 2.41 -13.96 -8.26
C ASP A 85 3.76 -13.42 -8.76
N PHE A 86 4.67 -13.17 -7.81
CA PHE A 86 6.01 -12.68 -8.05
C PHE A 86 6.96 -13.73 -8.65
N VAL A 87 6.61 -15.02 -8.59
CA VAL A 87 7.39 -16.10 -9.19
C VAL A 87 7.11 -16.15 -10.69
N THR A 88 5.84 -16.11 -11.08
CA THR A 88 5.41 -16.19 -12.49
C THR A 88 5.28 -14.82 -13.18
N HIS A 89 5.38 -13.73 -12.42
CA HIS A 89 5.18 -12.35 -12.88
C HIS A 89 3.83 -12.15 -13.60
N SER A 90 2.77 -12.69 -12.99
CA SER A 90 1.40 -12.64 -13.52
C SER A 90 0.37 -12.47 -12.40
N ARG A 91 -0.82 -12.02 -12.81
CA ARG A 91 -2.00 -12.04 -11.96
C ARG A 91 -2.56 -13.45 -11.88
N LEU A 92 -2.99 -13.82 -10.69
CA LEU A 92 -3.69 -15.07 -10.45
C LEU A 92 -5.19 -14.92 -10.83
N PRO A 93 -5.88 -16.01 -11.19
CA PRO A 93 -7.33 -16.00 -11.36
C PRO A 93 -8.07 -15.64 -10.06
N GLU A 94 -7.48 -15.98 -8.92
CA GLU A 94 -8.03 -15.67 -7.60
C GLU A 94 -7.87 -14.19 -7.26
N THR A 95 -8.89 -13.65 -6.60
CA THR A 95 -8.93 -12.29 -6.07
C THR A 95 -9.09 -12.31 -4.55
N THR A 96 -8.72 -11.22 -3.90
CA THR A 96 -9.06 -10.95 -2.51
C THR A 96 -10.20 -9.94 -2.47
N THR A 97 -11.33 -10.32 -1.91
CA THR A 97 -12.47 -9.41 -1.73
C THR A 97 -12.20 -8.44 -0.59
N VAL A 98 -12.29 -7.16 -0.88
CA VAL A 98 -12.24 -6.05 0.09
C VAL A 98 -13.67 -5.58 0.34
N TYR A 99 -14.09 -5.65 1.60
CA TYR A 99 -15.36 -5.12 2.07
C TYR A 99 -15.19 -3.65 2.49
N PRO A 100 -16.28 -2.87 2.51
CA PRO A 100 -16.27 -1.51 3.03
C PRO A 100 -15.73 -1.48 4.46
N ALA A 101 -14.80 -0.57 4.71
CA ALA A 101 -14.13 -0.37 5.99
C ALA A 101 -14.08 1.13 6.28
N ASP A 102 -13.92 1.52 7.55
CA ASP A 102 -13.80 2.94 7.94
C ASP A 102 -12.43 3.51 7.55
N VAL A 103 -11.42 2.66 7.49
CA VAL A 103 -10.02 3.02 7.26
C VAL A 103 -9.35 2.07 6.26
N LEU A 104 -8.78 2.64 5.20
CA LEU A 104 -7.89 1.95 4.27
C LEU A 104 -6.43 2.28 4.59
N LEU A 105 -5.65 1.25 4.89
CA LEU A 105 -4.20 1.28 4.98
C LEU A 105 -3.59 0.91 3.62
N PHE A 106 -3.15 1.91 2.85
CA PHE A 106 -2.46 1.66 1.59
C PHE A 106 -0.95 1.71 1.77
N GLU A 107 -0.24 0.68 1.31
CA GLU A 107 1.21 0.57 1.46
C GLU A 107 1.91 0.27 0.14
N GLY A 108 3.03 0.93 -0.13
CA GLY A 108 3.78 0.73 -1.37
C GLY A 108 5.08 1.53 -1.44
N ILE A 109 6.01 1.11 -2.28
CA ILE A 109 7.31 1.77 -2.49
C ILE A 109 7.19 3.06 -3.32
N LEU A 110 6.13 3.18 -4.13
CA LEU A 110 5.87 4.30 -5.02
C LEU A 110 4.46 4.87 -4.80
N ALA A 111 3.89 4.72 -3.61
CA ALA A 111 2.52 5.15 -3.33
C ALA A 111 2.28 6.66 -3.56
N PHE A 112 3.32 7.50 -3.46
CA PHE A 112 3.26 8.95 -3.74
C PHE A 112 3.71 9.37 -5.13
N TYR A 113 3.99 8.41 -6.01
CA TYR A 113 4.50 8.72 -7.34
C TYR A 113 3.42 9.34 -8.24
N ASN A 114 2.26 8.71 -8.34
CA ASN A 114 1.13 9.20 -9.12
C ASN A 114 0.38 10.28 -8.32
N GLN A 115 0.19 11.46 -8.91
CA GLN A 115 -0.45 12.59 -8.24
C GLN A 115 -1.92 12.33 -7.89
N GLU A 116 -2.71 11.78 -8.81
CA GLU A 116 -4.13 11.54 -8.59
C GLU A 116 -4.37 10.58 -7.42
N ILE A 117 -3.56 9.53 -7.33
CA ILE A 117 -3.60 8.57 -6.22
C ILE A 117 -3.11 9.23 -4.92
N ARG A 118 -2.03 10.01 -5.00
CA ARG A 118 -1.47 10.73 -3.84
C ARG A 118 -2.49 11.70 -3.22
N ASP A 119 -3.31 12.32 -4.05
CA ASP A 119 -4.27 13.34 -3.64
C ASP A 119 -5.54 12.71 -3.00
N MET A 120 -5.75 11.39 -3.14
CA MET A 120 -6.78 10.65 -2.39
C MET A 120 -6.47 10.49 -0.90
N PHE A 121 -5.22 10.65 -0.50
CA PHE A 121 -4.77 10.27 0.84
C PHE A 121 -4.90 11.41 1.86
N HIS A 122 -5.65 11.15 2.93
CA HIS A 122 -5.86 12.10 4.03
C HIS A 122 -4.64 12.24 4.95
N LEU A 123 -3.92 11.14 5.20
CA LEU A 123 -2.71 11.14 6.03
C LEU A 123 -1.60 10.33 5.36
N LYS A 124 -0.42 10.96 5.26
CA LYS A 124 0.75 10.45 4.56
C LYS A 124 1.87 10.15 5.55
N LEU A 125 2.14 8.87 5.81
CA LEU A 125 3.25 8.46 6.68
C LEU A 125 4.41 7.95 5.84
N PHE A 126 5.62 8.37 6.20
CA PHE A 126 6.84 7.95 5.54
C PHE A 126 7.78 7.34 6.57
N VAL A 127 8.12 6.07 6.36
CA VAL A 127 9.07 5.33 7.17
C VAL A 127 10.44 5.49 6.52
N ASP A 128 11.20 6.46 7.00
CA ASP A 128 12.58 6.62 6.61
C ASP A 128 13.46 5.56 7.27
N THR A 129 14.30 4.89 6.50
CA THR A 129 15.20 3.85 7.00
C THR A 129 16.43 3.79 6.11
N ASP A 130 17.60 3.78 6.73
CA ASP A 130 18.88 3.74 6.02
C ASP A 130 18.95 2.60 4.99
N SER A 131 19.51 2.91 3.82
CA SER A 131 19.63 1.97 2.69
C SER A 131 20.32 0.67 3.09
N ASP A 132 21.34 0.72 3.96
CA ASP A 132 22.09 -0.45 4.42
C ASP A 132 21.24 -1.35 5.33
N VAL A 133 20.37 -0.78 6.14
CA VAL A 133 19.42 -1.51 6.98
C VAL A 133 18.35 -2.19 6.11
N ARG A 134 17.91 -1.52 5.04
CA ARG A 134 16.96 -2.09 4.07
C ARG A 134 17.58 -3.23 3.27
N LEU A 135 18.81 -3.07 2.82
CA LEU A 135 19.55 -4.08 2.05
C LEU A 135 19.88 -5.31 2.91
N SER A 136 20.38 -5.12 4.13
CA SER A 136 20.70 -6.23 5.05
C SER A 136 19.47 -7.08 5.39
N ARG A 137 18.29 -6.46 5.51
CA ARG A 137 17.02 -7.17 5.73
C ARG A 137 16.58 -7.96 4.50
N ARG A 138 16.80 -7.43 3.28
CA ARG A 138 16.59 -8.17 2.03
C ARG A 138 17.57 -9.33 1.86
N GLY A 139 18.85 -9.14 2.23
CA GLY A 139 19.91 -10.15 2.12
C GLY A 139 19.79 -11.33 3.09
N ARG A 140 18.95 -11.22 4.14
CA ARG A 140 18.59 -12.35 5.01
C ARG A 140 17.58 -13.31 4.36
N CYS A 141 16.96 -12.91 3.25
CA CYS A 141 16.25 -13.80 2.34
C CYS A 141 17.22 -14.24 1.22
N PRO A 142 17.51 -15.55 1.07
CA PRO A 142 18.51 -15.98 0.09
C PRO A 142 18.00 -15.73 -1.34
N GLY A 143 18.76 -14.94 -2.12
CA GLY A 143 18.61 -14.87 -3.58
C GLY A 143 18.16 -13.53 -4.18
N ARG A 144 18.88 -12.43 -3.92
CA ARG A 144 19.12 -11.34 -4.90
C ARG A 144 19.99 -10.24 -4.27
N VAL A 145 21.26 -10.18 -4.66
CA VAL A 145 22.10 -8.99 -4.46
C VAL A 145 22.40 -8.47 -5.86
N HIS A 146 21.92 -7.26 -6.15
CA HIS A 146 22.58 -6.20 -6.93
C HIS A 146 21.52 -5.18 -7.36
N ARG A 147 21.65 -3.94 -6.87
CA ARG A 147 21.86 -2.79 -7.76
C ARG A 147 22.32 -1.54 -7.01
N THR A 148 22.98 -0.74 -7.82
CA THR A 148 23.74 0.50 -7.68
C THR A 148 23.08 1.62 -6.89
N HIS A 149 23.95 2.37 -6.22
CA HIS A 149 23.75 3.68 -5.60
C HIS A 149 23.12 4.65 -6.62
N GLU A 150 21.84 4.99 -6.47
CA GLU A 150 21.28 6.22 -7.01
C GLU A 150 21.10 7.18 -5.83
N GLU A 151 21.92 8.22 -5.81
CA GLU A 151 21.81 9.35 -4.89
C GLU A 151 20.50 10.10 -5.15
N GLY A 152 19.78 10.44 -4.08
CA GLY A 152 18.84 11.56 -4.12
C GLY A 152 17.37 11.26 -3.81
N ARG A 153 16.98 10.05 -3.41
CA ARG A 153 15.62 9.84 -2.87
C ARG A 153 15.65 8.95 -1.64
N PRO A 154 15.12 9.40 -0.49
CA PRO A 154 14.89 8.47 0.60
C PRO A 154 13.92 7.42 0.05
N GLN A 155 14.36 6.18 -0.04
CA GLN A 155 13.49 5.06 -0.37
C GLN A 155 12.80 4.60 0.91
N GLY A 156 12.14 5.54 1.58
CA GLY A 156 11.30 5.23 2.73
C GLY A 156 10.01 4.60 2.28
N TYR A 157 9.44 3.83 3.18
CA TYR A 157 8.25 3.06 2.94
C TYR A 157 7.02 3.86 3.35
N ILE A 158 5.97 3.86 2.52
CA ILE A 158 4.81 4.70 2.75
C ILE A 158 3.69 3.86 3.37
N LEU A 159 3.09 4.38 4.45
CA LEU A 159 1.83 3.88 4.99
C LEU A 159 0.80 5.00 4.93
N LEU A 160 -0.34 4.72 4.34
CA LEU A 160 -1.35 5.73 4.03
C LEU A 160 -2.65 5.38 4.67
N LEU A 161 -3.22 6.36 5.34
CA LEU A 161 -4.52 6.24 5.96
C LEU A 161 -5.50 7.06 5.14
N VAL A 162 -6.48 6.36 4.59
CA VAL A 162 -7.64 6.99 3.99
C VAL A 162 -8.83 6.68 4.87
N SER A 163 -9.39 7.71 5.48
CA SER A 163 -10.73 7.60 6.05
C SER A 163 -11.71 7.38 4.90
N CYS A 164 -12.30 6.20 4.86
CA CYS A 164 -13.51 5.94 4.11
C CYS A 164 -14.65 6.47 4.98
N SER A 165 -14.97 7.75 4.89
CA SER A 165 -16.26 8.17 5.45
C SER A 165 -17.34 7.49 4.61
N PRO A 166 -18.20 6.64 5.18
CA PRO A 166 -19.42 6.31 4.49
C PRO A 166 -20.15 7.64 4.34
N ALA A 167 -20.42 8.06 3.11
CA ALA A 167 -21.38 9.11 2.86
C ALA A 167 -22.72 8.67 3.48
N ARG A 168 -22.92 8.98 4.75
CA ARG A 168 -24.27 9.08 5.31
C ARG A 168 -24.87 10.22 4.52
N HIS A 169 -25.83 9.83 3.70
CA HIS A 169 -26.45 10.65 2.70
C HIS A 169 -27.35 11.69 3.38
N GLU A 170 -26.81 12.63 4.16
CA GLU A 170 -27.51 13.81 4.65
C GLU A 170 -26.57 15.03 4.70
N ALA A 171 -26.88 15.98 3.82
CA ALA A 171 -26.56 17.41 3.85
C ALA A 171 -25.19 17.86 4.37
N GLY A 172 -24.30 18.18 3.43
CA GLY A 172 -23.58 19.45 3.42
C GLY A 172 -22.63 19.76 4.57
N GLU A 173 -21.55 19.01 4.73
CA GLU A 173 -20.32 19.54 5.35
C GLU A 173 -19.11 18.79 4.75
N GLY A 174 -18.00 19.50 4.54
CA GLY A 174 -16.87 19.02 3.75
C GLY A 174 -16.23 17.73 4.25
N ALA A 175 -15.66 16.96 3.32
CA ALA A 175 -14.89 15.74 3.58
C ALA A 175 -13.67 16.05 4.47
N GLY A 176 -13.82 15.90 5.78
CA GLY A 176 -12.75 15.90 6.77
C GLY A 176 -12.52 14.48 7.27
N ALA A 177 -11.27 14.06 7.42
CA ALA A 177 -10.94 12.80 8.06
C ALA A 177 -11.48 12.78 9.50
N ASP A 178 -12.02 11.64 9.95
CA ASP A 178 -12.51 11.48 11.33
C ASP A 178 -11.40 11.81 12.34
N PRO A 179 -11.54 12.89 13.14
CA PRO A 179 -10.54 13.31 14.12
C PRO A 179 -10.22 12.24 15.16
N HIS A 180 -11.18 11.35 15.47
CA HIS A 180 -11.00 10.30 16.47
C HIS A 180 -10.05 9.19 15.98
N ALA A 181 -10.18 8.76 14.73
CA ALA A 181 -9.28 7.77 14.16
C ALA A 181 -7.81 8.27 14.10
N VAL A 182 -7.61 9.53 13.74
CA VAL A 182 -6.27 10.16 13.69
C VAL A 182 -5.67 10.30 15.10
N HIS A 183 -6.51 10.58 16.10
CA HIS A 183 -6.09 10.66 17.50
C HIS A 183 -5.65 9.29 18.04
N ASP A 184 -6.37 8.21 17.74
CA ASP A 184 -6.05 6.85 18.23
C ASP A 184 -4.74 6.33 17.63
N LEU A 185 -4.45 6.66 16.37
CA LEU A 185 -3.19 6.30 15.71
C LEU A 185 -1.99 7.10 16.23
N ARG A 186 -2.19 8.34 16.68
CA ARG A 186 -1.17 9.12 17.39
C ARG A 186 -0.83 8.51 18.75
N GLN A 187 -1.82 7.97 19.46
CA GLN A 187 -1.60 7.29 20.74
C GLN A 187 -0.88 5.95 20.59
N ALA A 188 -0.96 5.31 19.42
CA ALA A 188 -0.26 4.05 19.11
C ALA A 188 1.28 4.18 18.93
N GLY A 189 1.88 5.36 19.16
CA GLY A 189 3.34 5.52 19.25
C GLY A 189 4.08 5.64 17.91
N LEU A 190 3.36 5.84 16.79
CA LEU A 190 3.95 6.07 15.47
C LEU A 190 4.53 7.51 15.39
N ARG A 191 5.83 7.66 15.68
CA ARG A 191 6.57 8.91 15.41
C ARG A 191 6.88 9.03 13.91
N GLY A 192 6.80 10.24 13.36
CA GLY A 192 7.06 10.52 11.94
C GLY A 192 5.85 11.02 11.13
N ILE A 193 4.82 11.53 11.81
CA ILE A 193 3.65 12.16 11.17
C ILE A 193 4.10 13.48 10.57
N LEU A 194 4.31 13.52 9.25
CA LEU A 194 4.44 14.78 8.54
C LEU A 194 3.03 15.38 8.36
N PRO A 195 2.80 16.65 8.74
CA PRO A 195 1.59 17.35 8.32
C PRO A 195 1.53 17.42 6.80
N ALA A 196 0.31 17.46 6.26
CA ALA A 196 0.10 17.67 4.85
C ALA A 196 0.46 19.13 4.52
N ASP A 197 1.61 19.33 3.90
CA ASP A 197 1.96 20.55 3.18
C ASP A 197 1.74 20.33 1.67
#